data_AF-A0A3M7AMK7-F1
#
_entry.id   AF-A0A3M7AMK7-F1
#
_cell.length_a   1.000
_cell.length_b   1.000
_cell.length_c   1.000
_cell.angle_alpha   90.00
_cell.angle_beta   90.00
_cell.angle_gamma   90.00
#
_symmetry.space_group_name_H-M   'P 1'
#
loop_
_entity.id
_entity.type
_entity.pdbx_description
1 polymer ?
#
loop_
_entity_poly.entity_id
_entity_poly.type
_entity_poly.pdbx_seq_one_letter_code
_entity_poly.pdbx_strand_id
1 'polypeptide(L)'
;RPNPEEAQLLAGLIAAQDADDKVASEQSNIHSLLQNDLSVSLPLHVSLSRPLVLRTEQKEPFLDRLKNAILTSGVHTFTVRPNGLRWHSNEINSRYFLVLGLERAPKAEMSSLLTACNRVAKAFDQPLLYAEDEVTAKGKRKDAKSPSPAEGKCHISIAWSLDAPESSQSGEVIPIPPAISGLEVPFSEIKVRIGQDVTAVALPAARKKAAIF
;
A
#
# COMPACT_ATOMS: atom_id res chain seq x y z
N ARG A 1 -2.43 -11.96 -1.95
CA ARG A 1 -1.36 -12.84 -1.40
C ARG A 1 -0.57 -13.33 -2.60
N PRO A 2 0.77 -13.22 -2.60
CA PRO A 2 1.57 -13.73 -3.69
C PRO A 2 1.40 -15.25 -3.83
N ASN A 3 1.31 -15.75 -5.06
CA ASN A 3 1.43 -17.17 -5.34
C ASN A 3 2.92 -17.62 -5.18
N PRO A 4 3.24 -18.93 -5.22
CA PRO A 4 4.62 -19.40 -5.02
C PRO A 4 5.64 -18.82 -6.02
N GLU A 5 5.29 -18.67 -7.29
CA GLU A 5 6.17 -18.10 -8.33
C GLU A 5 6.41 -16.61 -8.10
N GLU A 6 5.33 -15.86 -7.81
CA GLU A 6 5.41 -14.45 -7.43
C GLU A 6 6.26 -14.26 -6.18
N ALA A 7 6.09 -15.11 -5.16
CA ALA A 7 6.88 -15.06 -3.95
C ALA A 7 8.37 -15.32 -4.23
N GLN A 8 8.71 -16.21 -5.14
CA GLN A 8 10.09 -16.48 -5.55
C GLN A 8 10.71 -15.27 -6.29
N LEU A 9 9.96 -14.63 -7.18
CA LEU A 9 10.41 -13.41 -7.86
C LEU A 9 10.68 -12.28 -6.85
N LEU A 10 9.77 -12.08 -5.90
CA LEU A 10 9.93 -11.07 -4.86
C LEU A 10 11.11 -11.39 -3.92
N ALA A 11 11.30 -12.68 -3.57
CA ALA A 11 12.45 -13.10 -2.77
C ALA A 11 13.77 -12.85 -3.49
N GLY A 12 13.84 -13.10 -4.80
CA GLY A 12 15.00 -12.78 -5.62
C GLY A 12 15.31 -11.28 -5.64
N LEU A 13 14.28 -10.42 -5.70
CA LEU A 13 14.44 -8.97 -5.63
C LEU A 13 14.99 -8.51 -4.28
N ILE A 14 14.49 -9.09 -3.17
CA ILE A 14 14.98 -8.79 -1.82
C ILE A 14 16.44 -9.23 -1.67
N ALA A 15 16.80 -10.42 -2.17
CA ALA A 15 18.16 -10.94 -2.09
C ALA A 15 19.17 -10.09 -2.89
N ALA A 16 18.76 -9.59 -4.07
CA ALA A 16 19.58 -8.65 -4.84
C ALA A 16 19.84 -7.36 -4.05
N GLN A 17 18.80 -6.81 -3.42
CA GLN A 17 18.94 -5.60 -2.61
C GLN A 17 19.80 -5.81 -1.36
N ASP A 18 19.70 -6.97 -0.71
CA ASP A 18 20.50 -7.32 0.47
C ASP A 18 21.98 -7.50 0.11
N ALA A 19 22.27 -8.07 -1.08
CA ALA A 19 23.63 -8.18 -1.59
C ALA A 19 24.25 -6.79 -1.88
N ASP A 20 23.52 -5.91 -2.56
CA ASP A 20 23.98 -4.54 -2.85
C ASP A 20 24.22 -3.74 -1.56
N ASP A 21 23.33 -3.87 -0.57
CA ASP A 21 23.46 -3.13 0.70
C ASP A 21 24.60 -3.68 1.58
N LYS A 22 24.86 -5.00 1.55
CA LYS A 22 26.01 -5.61 2.25
C LYS A 22 27.36 -5.22 1.66
N VAL A 23 27.43 -4.98 0.35
CA VAL A 23 28.63 -4.43 -0.28
C VAL A 23 28.91 -3.02 0.23
N ALA A 24 27.86 -2.25 0.55
CA ALA A 24 27.98 -0.90 1.10
C ALA A 24 28.21 -0.88 2.62
N SER A 25 27.58 -1.79 3.37
CA SER A 25 27.63 -1.86 4.83
C SER A 25 27.47 -3.29 5.35
N GLU A 26 28.48 -3.82 6.06
CA GLU A 26 28.46 -5.19 6.61
C GLU A 26 27.39 -5.41 7.71
N GLN A 27 26.77 -4.34 8.21
CA GLN A 27 25.85 -4.38 9.35
C GLN A 27 24.36 -4.38 8.94
N SER A 28 24.08 -4.13 7.66
CA SER A 28 22.71 -4.06 7.15
C SER A 28 22.04 -5.44 7.12
N ASN A 29 20.88 -5.56 7.77
CA ASN A 29 20.07 -6.77 7.73
C ASN A 29 18.67 -6.47 7.19
N ILE A 30 18.40 -6.97 5.97
CA ILE A 30 17.07 -6.90 5.37
C ILE A 30 16.24 -8.10 5.81
N HIS A 31 15.07 -7.83 6.39
CA HIS A 31 14.09 -8.81 6.84
C HIS A 31 12.92 -8.90 5.85
N SER A 32 12.69 -10.10 5.31
CA SER A 32 11.58 -10.36 4.37
C SER A 32 10.21 -10.31 5.05
N LEU A 33 9.20 -9.79 4.34
CA LEU A 33 7.78 -9.85 4.74
C LEU A 33 6.99 -10.94 3.99
N LEU A 34 7.67 -11.74 3.15
CA LEU A 34 7.03 -12.78 2.34
C LEU A 34 6.71 -14.05 3.14
N GLN A 35 7.50 -14.33 4.17
CA GLN A 35 7.41 -15.55 4.98
C GLN A 35 7.71 -15.22 6.45
N ASN A 36 7.21 -16.05 7.36
CA ASN A 36 7.64 -16.02 8.76
C ASN A 36 8.86 -16.94 9.00
N ASP A 37 9.35 -16.98 10.24
CA ASP A 37 10.50 -17.82 10.65
C ASP A 37 10.28 -19.33 10.45
N LEU A 38 9.03 -19.75 10.26
CA LEU A 38 8.65 -21.14 9.95
C LEU A 38 8.44 -21.37 8.44
N SER A 39 8.93 -20.45 7.60
CA SER A 39 8.81 -20.47 6.14
C SER A 39 7.36 -20.47 5.62
N VAL A 40 6.40 -20.06 6.45
CA VAL A 40 4.98 -19.95 6.05
C VAL A 40 4.78 -18.63 5.32
N SER A 41 4.24 -18.70 4.09
CA SER A 41 3.92 -17.51 3.28
C SER A 41 2.93 -16.57 3.98
N LEU A 42 3.32 -15.30 4.10
CA LEU A 42 2.55 -14.23 4.71
C LEU A 42 1.78 -13.41 3.66
N PRO A 43 0.60 -12.86 4.01
CA PRO A 43 -0.11 -11.93 3.15
C PRO A 43 0.58 -10.56 3.15
N LEU A 44 0.84 -10.05 1.95
CA LEU A 44 1.18 -8.63 1.74
C LEU A 44 -0.07 -7.76 1.65
N HIS A 45 0.06 -6.46 1.88
CA HIS A 45 -1.05 -5.52 1.88
C HIS A 45 -0.65 -4.14 1.34
N VAL A 46 -1.67 -3.37 0.93
CA VAL A 46 -1.58 -1.92 0.69
C VAL A 46 -2.34 -1.23 1.82
N SER A 47 -1.69 -0.29 2.50
CA SER A 47 -2.31 0.45 3.59
C SER A 47 -3.28 1.51 3.07
N LEU A 48 -4.49 1.54 3.64
CA LEU A 48 -5.52 2.56 3.38
C LEU A 48 -5.78 3.48 4.58
N SER A 49 -5.05 3.29 5.68
CA SER A 49 -5.07 4.15 6.86
C SER A 49 -3.72 4.15 7.56
N ARG A 50 -3.50 5.13 8.44
CA ARG A 50 -2.51 5.03 9.53
C ARG A 50 -3.07 4.10 10.62
N PRO A 51 -2.26 3.68 11.61
CA PRO A 51 -2.80 3.14 12.85
C PRO A 51 -3.76 4.14 13.49
N LEU A 52 -5.00 3.71 13.78
CA LEU A 52 -6.06 4.54 14.34
C LEU A 52 -6.33 4.13 15.79
N VAL A 53 -6.63 5.09 16.65
CA VAL A 53 -6.93 4.86 18.07
C VAL A 53 -8.41 5.15 18.32
N LEU A 54 -9.22 4.10 18.26
CA LEU A 54 -10.67 4.16 18.49
C LEU A 54 -10.99 3.83 19.94
N ARG A 55 -11.92 4.57 20.54
CA ARG A 55 -12.54 4.18 21.80
C ARG A 55 -13.43 2.95 21.61
N THR A 56 -13.69 2.19 22.67
CA THR A 56 -14.46 0.94 22.58
C THR A 56 -15.84 1.17 21.96
N GLU A 57 -16.54 2.21 22.38
CA GLU A 57 -17.85 2.62 21.87
C GLU A 57 -17.83 3.10 20.40
N GLN A 58 -16.65 3.43 19.86
CA GLN A 58 -16.50 3.87 18.48
C GLN A 58 -16.24 2.72 17.50
N LYS A 59 -15.86 1.53 17.97
CA LYS A 59 -15.42 0.41 17.12
C LYS A 59 -16.49 -0.04 16.12
N GLU A 60 -17.69 -0.35 16.61
CA GLU A 60 -18.81 -0.80 15.77
C GLU A 60 -19.31 0.32 14.84
N PRO A 61 -19.61 1.55 15.33
CA PRO A 61 -20.00 2.65 14.44
C PRO A 61 -18.96 2.97 13.35
N PHE A 62 -17.67 2.88 13.68
CA PHE A 62 -16.59 3.09 12.73
C PHE A 62 -16.60 2.01 11.65
N LEU A 63 -16.67 0.74 12.04
CA LEU A 63 -16.67 -0.38 11.11
C LEU A 63 -17.86 -0.32 10.15
N ASP A 64 -19.06 -0.03 10.65
CA ASP A 64 -20.27 0.05 9.82
C ASP A 64 -20.21 1.23 8.85
N ARG A 65 -19.75 2.40 9.31
CA ARG A 65 -19.58 3.57 8.44
C ARG A 65 -18.51 3.32 7.38
N LEU A 66 -17.43 2.60 7.73
CA LEU A 66 -16.38 2.23 6.79
C LEU A 66 -16.87 1.24 5.73
N LYS A 67 -17.58 0.18 6.14
CA LYS A 67 -18.22 -0.78 5.22
C LYS A 67 -19.13 -0.05 4.23
N ASN A 68 -20.02 0.80 4.73
CA ASN A 68 -20.91 1.59 3.90
C ASN A 68 -20.14 2.52 2.95
N ALA A 69 -19.08 3.19 3.42
CA ALA A 69 -18.26 4.06 2.57
C ALA A 69 -17.54 3.28 1.46
N ILE A 70 -17.04 2.08 1.74
CA ILE A 70 -16.42 1.19 0.75
C ILE A 70 -17.46 0.75 -0.29
N LEU A 71 -18.61 0.23 0.12
CA LEU A 71 -19.63 -0.29 -0.79
C LEU A 71 -20.26 0.80 -1.67
N THR A 72 -20.36 2.03 -1.14
CA THR A 72 -20.90 3.19 -1.88
C THR A 72 -19.83 3.98 -2.63
N SER A 73 -18.55 3.58 -2.55
CA SER A 73 -17.46 4.26 -3.26
C SER A 73 -17.53 4.11 -4.79
N GLY A 74 -18.33 3.16 -5.29
CA GLY A 74 -18.39 2.81 -6.71
C GLY A 74 -17.18 2.00 -7.21
N VAL A 75 -16.24 1.67 -6.32
CA VAL A 75 -15.07 0.86 -6.65
C VAL A 75 -15.48 -0.61 -6.73
N HIS A 76 -15.16 -1.21 -7.87
CA HIS A 76 -15.34 -2.64 -8.13
C HIS A 76 -14.00 -3.36 -7.99
N THR A 77 -14.00 -4.69 -8.06
CA THR A 77 -12.76 -5.47 -8.18
C THR A 77 -11.85 -4.91 -9.27
N PHE A 78 -10.57 -4.72 -8.99
CA PHE A 78 -9.62 -4.06 -9.90
C PHE A 78 -8.24 -4.70 -9.82
N THR A 79 -7.40 -4.41 -10.80
CA THR A 79 -6.02 -4.90 -10.89
C THR A 79 -5.08 -3.72 -11.03
N VAL A 80 -3.91 -3.80 -10.42
CA VAL A 80 -2.81 -2.83 -10.57
C VAL A 80 -1.51 -3.56 -10.86
N ARG A 81 -0.54 -2.84 -11.39
CA ARG A 81 0.81 -3.36 -11.64
C ARG A 81 1.85 -2.65 -10.78
N PRO A 82 2.95 -3.30 -10.41
CA PRO A 82 4.09 -2.63 -9.81
C PRO A 82 4.79 -1.70 -10.81
N ASN A 83 5.28 -0.54 -10.36
CA ASN A 83 5.93 0.45 -11.24
C ASN A 83 7.37 0.83 -10.85
N GLY A 84 7.88 0.26 -9.76
CA GLY A 84 9.21 0.55 -9.26
C GLY A 84 9.39 0.08 -7.83
N LEU A 85 10.63 0.10 -7.39
CA LEU A 85 11.03 -0.26 -6.04
C LEU A 85 11.64 0.96 -5.37
N ARG A 86 11.39 1.16 -4.07
CA ARG A 86 12.04 2.23 -3.31
C ARG A 86 12.09 1.88 -1.83
N TRP A 87 12.93 2.58 -1.09
CA TRP A 87 12.87 2.57 0.36
C TRP A 87 11.95 3.65 0.90
N HIS A 88 11.19 3.31 1.92
CA HIS A 88 10.26 4.21 2.60
C HIS A 88 10.50 4.11 4.11
N SER A 89 10.87 5.21 4.77
CA SER A 89 11.01 5.22 6.23
C SER A 89 9.65 5.35 6.91
N ASN A 90 9.54 4.83 8.14
CA ASN A 90 8.43 5.23 8.99
C ASN A 90 8.59 6.69 9.46
N GLU A 91 7.54 7.22 10.07
CA GLU A 91 7.44 8.65 10.45
C GLU A 91 8.57 9.12 11.39
N ILE A 92 9.16 8.21 12.16
CA ILE A 92 10.23 8.50 13.13
C ILE A 92 11.62 8.02 12.66
N ASN A 93 11.76 7.58 11.40
CA ASN A 93 13.00 7.08 10.81
C ASN A 93 13.70 5.98 11.63
N SER A 94 12.91 5.10 12.25
CA SER A 94 13.40 3.97 13.05
C SER A 94 13.27 2.63 12.32
N ARG A 95 12.56 2.60 11.20
CA ARG A 95 12.39 1.43 10.33
C ARG A 95 12.27 1.88 8.90
N TYR A 96 12.92 1.15 8.01
CA TYR A 96 12.93 1.39 6.57
C TYR A 96 12.28 0.20 5.89
N PHE A 97 11.32 0.47 5.01
CA PHE A 97 10.58 -0.56 4.29
C PHE A 97 11.00 -0.54 2.83
N LEU A 98 11.31 -1.70 2.28
CA LEU A 98 11.48 -1.88 0.85
C LEU A 98 10.08 -2.06 0.26
N VAL A 99 9.66 -1.12 -0.59
CA VAL A 99 8.28 -1.04 -1.07
C VAL A 99 8.21 -1.09 -2.59
N LEU A 100 7.26 -1.88 -3.09
CA LEU A 100 6.85 -1.85 -4.49
C LEU A 100 5.83 -0.74 -4.68
N GLY A 101 6.21 0.28 -5.45
CA GLY A 101 5.27 1.29 -5.93
C GLY A 101 4.26 0.67 -6.88
N LEU A 102 3.03 1.20 -6.87
CA LEU A 102 1.96 0.71 -7.74
C LEU A 102 1.63 1.76 -8.80
N GLU A 103 1.38 1.28 -10.03
CA GLU A 103 0.84 2.09 -11.10
C GLU A 103 -0.52 2.67 -10.73
N ARG A 104 -0.82 3.82 -11.32
CA ARG A 104 -2.15 4.41 -11.20
C ARG A 104 -3.18 3.51 -11.89
N ALA A 105 -4.12 3.00 -11.11
CA ALA A 105 -5.26 2.26 -11.65
C ALA A 105 -6.09 3.15 -12.60
N PRO A 106 -6.57 2.62 -13.75
CA PRO A 106 -7.22 3.43 -14.78
C PRO A 106 -8.42 4.25 -14.31
N LYS A 107 -9.19 3.77 -13.32
CA LYS A 107 -10.35 4.48 -12.78
C LYS A 107 -10.09 5.10 -11.40
N ALA A 108 -8.81 5.25 -11.03
CA ALA A 108 -8.39 5.77 -9.74
C ALA A 108 -9.04 5.05 -8.54
N GLU A 109 -9.21 3.72 -8.66
CA GLU A 109 -9.85 2.86 -7.66
C GLU A 109 -9.19 3.03 -6.29
N MET A 110 -7.86 2.94 -6.25
CA MET A 110 -7.07 3.10 -5.02
C MET A 110 -7.26 4.48 -4.38
N SER A 111 -7.28 5.54 -5.19
CA SER A 111 -7.53 6.90 -4.70
C SER A 111 -8.95 7.06 -4.16
N SER A 112 -9.94 6.47 -4.82
CA SER A 112 -11.34 6.52 -4.40
C SER A 112 -11.53 5.80 -3.06
N LEU A 113 -10.92 4.63 -2.90
CA LEU A 113 -10.91 3.89 -1.63
C LEU A 113 -10.21 4.68 -0.53
N LEU A 114 -9.01 5.20 -0.78
CA LEU A 114 -8.29 6.00 0.20
C LEU A 114 -9.10 7.24 0.63
N THR A 115 -9.74 7.92 -0.32
CA THR A 115 -10.59 9.09 -0.03
C THR A 115 -11.77 8.70 0.84
N ALA A 116 -12.42 7.57 0.55
CA ALA A 116 -13.52 7.05 1.36
C ALA A 116 -13.05 6.70 2.79
N CYS A 117 -11.92 6.01 2.92
CA CYS A 117 -11.30 5.67 4.21
C CYS A 117 -10.91 6.92 5.01
N ASN A 118 -10.21 7.88 4.40
CA ASN A 118 -9.83 9.15 5.03
C ASN A 118 -11.06 9.96 5.46
N ARG A 119 -12.15 9.98 4.68
CA ARG A 119 -13.39 10.65 5.08
C ARG A 119 -13.99 10.04 6.34
N VAL A 120 -13.97 8.71 6.47
CA VAL A 120 -14.45 8.03 7.68
C VAL A 120 -13.51 8.29 8.85
N ALA A 121 -12.19 8.15 8.67
CA ALA A 121 -11.20 8.47 9.69
C ALA A 121 -11.38 9.89 10.25
N LYS A 122 -11.52 10.89 9.36
CA LYS A 122 -11.77 12.29 9.73
C LYS A 122 -13.01 12.45 10.60
N ALA A 123 -14.08 11.72 10.31
CA ALA A 123 -15.34 11.83 11.04
C ALA A 123 -15.29 11.21 12.45
N PHE A 124 -14.22 10.49 12.78
CA PHE A 124 -13.93 9.93 14.11
C PHE A 124 -12.69 10.57 14.74
N ASP A 125 -12.30 11.75 14.25
CA ASP A 125 -11.12 12.51 14.71
C ASP A 125 -9.82 11.70 14.66
N GLN A 126 -9.70 10.83 13.65
CA GLN A 126 -8.54 9.96 13.44
C GLN A 126 -7.58 10.56 12.41
N PRO A 127 -6.27 10.22 12.48
CA PRO A 127 -5.28 10.70 11.53
C PRO A 127 -5.56 10.16 10.12
N LEU A 128 -5.27 10.99 9.13
CA LEU A 128 -5.46 10.67 7.71
C LEU A 128 -4.18 10.12 7.12
N LEU A 129 -4.30 9.20 6.15
CA LEU A 129 -3.15 8.69 5.41
C LEU A 129 -2.88 9.59 4.18
N TYR A 130 -1.61 9.98 4.01
CA TYR A 130 -1.09 10.85 2.92
C TYR A 130 -1.63 12.29 2.88
N ALA A 131 -2.28 12.78 3.94
CA ALA A 131 -2.86 14.13 3.96
C ALA A 131 -1.86 15.27 4.20
N GLU A 132 -0.65 14.96 4.68
CA GLU A 132 0.36 15.97 5.04
C GLU A 132 0.83 16.80 3.84
N ASP A 133 0.71 16.25 2.61
CA ASP A 133 1.04 16.94 1.36
C ASP A 133 -0.06 17.86 0.82
N GLU A 134 -1.27 17.85 1.38
CA GLU A 134 -2.27 18.87 1.00
C GLU A 134 -1.90 20.25 1.57
N VAL A 135 -1.15 20.30 2.67
CA VAL A 135 -0.73 21.56 3.30
C VAL A 135 0.40 22.22 2.50
N THR A 136 1.32 21.43 1.92
CA THR A 136 2.38 21.93 1.02
C THR A 136 1.85 22.33 -0.36
N ALA A 137 0.74 21.73 -0.82
CA ALA A 137 0.08 22.10 -2.09
C ALA A 137 -0.70 23.44 -2.03
N LYS A 138 -1.10 23.91 -0.83
CA LYS A 138 -1.86 25.17 -0.66
C LYS A 138 -1.08 26.43 -1.05
N GLY A 139 0.23 26.33 -1.30
CA GLY A 139 1.07 27.42 -1.81
C GLY A 139 1.21 27.50 -3.34
N LYS A 140 0.71 26.51 -4.11
CA LYS A 140 0.82 26.48 -5.57
C LYS A 140 -0.54 26.72 -6.23
N ARG A 141 -0.51 27.52 -7.31
CA ARG A 141 -1.66 28.13 -8.03
C ARG A 141 -2.84 27.18 -8.27
N LYS A 142 -4.06 27.74 -8.13
CA LYS A 142 -5.39 27.09 -8.16
C LYS A 142 -5.79 26.36 -9.46
N ASP A 143 -4.94 26.30 -10.49
CA ASP A 143 -5.32 25.82 -11.83
C ASP A 143 -4.76 24.44 -12.21
N ALA A 144 -3.96 23.81 -11.34
CA ALA A 144 -3.57 22.40 -11.53
C ALA A 144 -4.46 21.52 -10.65
N LYS A 145 -5.19 20.59 -11.28
CA LYS A 145 -5.92 19.51 -10.60
C LYS A 145 -4.98 18.87 -9.59
N SER A 146 -5.19 19.11 -8.29
CA SER A 146 -4.30 18.63 -7.23
C SER A 146 -4.16 17.11 -7.40
N PRO A 147 -2.92 16.57 -7.46
CA PRO A 147 -2.73 15.14 -7.56
C PRO A 147 -3.46 14.48 -6.39
N SER A 148 -4.17 13.40 -6.66
CA SER A 148 -4.97 12.77 -5.62
C SER A 148 -4.07 12.28 -4.48
N PRO A 149 -4.54 12.24 -3.22
CA PRO A 149 -3.70 11.87 -2.07
C PRO A 149 -3.00 10.50 -2.21
N ALA A 150 -3.52 9.61 -3.05
CA ALA A 150 -2.98 8.27 -3.30
C ALA A 150 -1.97 8.19 -4.46
N GLU A 151 -1.92 9.20 -5.35
CA GLU A 151 -1.22 9.09 -6.62
C GLU A 151 0.30 8.98 -6.42
N GLY A 152 0.88 7.86 -6.86
CA GLY A 152 2.32 7.56 -6.67
C GLY A 152 2.73 7.25 -5.23
N LYS A 153 1.78 7.16 -4.29
CA LYS A 153 2.08 6.89 -2.87
C LYS A 153 1.68 5.50 -2.42
N CYS A 154 0.66 4.90 -3.04
CA CYS A 154 0.27 3.53 -2.74
C CYS A 154 1.37 2.55 -3.09
N HIS A 155 1.68 1.68 -2.13
CA HIS A 155 2.79 0.76 -2.22
C HIS A 155 2.52 -0.53 -1.43
N ILE A 156 3.27 -1.58 -1.75
CA ILE A 156 3.29 -2.86 -1.03
C ILE A 156 4.67 -3.01 -0.40
N SER A 157 4.75 -3.09 0.93
CA SER A 157 6.00 -3.40 1.61
C SER A 157 6.32 -4.89 1.46
N ILE A 158 7.53 -5.20 0.98
CA ILE A 158 8.00 -6.58 0.75
C ILE A 158 9.12 -7.00 1.71
N ALA A 159 9.86 -6.04 2.27
CA ALA A 159 10.88 -6.26 3.27
C ALA A 159 11.07 -5.01 4.15
N TRP A 160 11.87 -5.12 5.21
CA TRP A 160 12.22 -4.01 6.09
C TRP A 160 13.63 -4.13 6.69
N SER A 161 14.19 -3.01 7.13
CA SER A 161 15.49 -2.91 7.84
C SER A 161 15.34 -1.95 9.03
N LEU A 162 16.18 -2.12 10.06
CA LEU A 162 16.34 -1.14 11.14
C LEU A 162 17.27 0.00 10.72
N ASP A 163 18.34 -0.33 10.01
CA ASP A 163 19.33 0.63 9.53
C ASP A 163 18.88 1.22 8.21
N ALA A 164 19.20 2.50 8.01
CA ALA A 164 18.90 3.21 6.78
C ALA A 164 19.78 2.65 5.65
N PRO A 165 19.22 1.94 4.65
CA PRO A 165 20.02 1.49 3.53
C PRO A 165 20.48 2.71 2.73
N GLU A 166 21.66 2.67 2.10
CA GLU A 166 22.22 3.85 1.43
C GLU A 166 21.27 4.38 0.34
N SER A 167 20.62 3.47 -0.39
CA SER A 167 19.60 3.78 -1.39
C SER A 167 18.34 4.47 -0.84
N SER A 168 18.09 4.41 0.47
CA SER A 168 17.01 5.20 1.10
C SER A 168 17.33 6.68 1.19
N GLN A 169 18.62 7.04 1.22
CA GLN A 169 19.06 8.44 1.35
C GLN A 169 18.93 9.21 0.04
N SER A 170 19.02 8.53 -1.11
CA SER A 170 18.87 9.15 -2.44
C SER A 170 17.41 9.40 -2.83
N GLY A 171 16.46 8.67 -2.23
CA GLY A 171 15.05 8.73 -2.60
C GLY A 171 14.77 8.23 -4.03
N GLU A 172 15.74 7.55 -4.64
CA GLU A 172 15.65 7.10 -6.03
C GLU A 172 14.70 5.91 -6.18
N VAL A 173 14.03 5.86 -7.33
CA VAL A 173 13.24 4.70 -7.74
C VAL A 173 14.19 3.70 -8.36
N ILE A 174 14.31 2.56 -7.72
CA ILE A 174 15.08 1.41 -8.19
C ILE A 174 14.25 0.71 -9.28
N PRO A 175 14.80 0.50 -10.49
CA PRO A 175 14.11 -0.22 -11.55
C PRO A 175 13.78 -1.66 -11.13
N ILE A 176 12.61 -2.13 -11.53
CA ILE A 176 12.18 -3.52 -11.31
C ILE A 176 12.33 -4.35 -12.59
N PRO A 177 12.66 -5.64 -12.50
CA PRO A 177 12.72 -6.52 -13.65
C PRO A 177 11.37 -6.63 -14.39
N PRO A 178 11.36 -6.89 -15.72
CA PRO A 178 10.14 -7.05 -16.50
C PRO A 178 9.16 -8.10 -15.96
N ALA A 179 9.70 -9.16 -15.35
CA ALA A 179 8.91 -10.21 -14.70
C ALA A 179 8.08 -9.69 -13.52
N ILE A 180 8.54 -8.64 -12.83
CA ILE A 180 7.84 -8.02 -11.70
C ILE A 180 6.93 -6.89 -12.16
N SER A 181 7.38 -6.04 -13.10
CA SER A 181 6.52 -4.97 -13.65
C SER A 181 5.33 -5.53 -14.45
N GLY A 182 5.47 -6.73 -15.00
CA GLY A 182 4.38 -7.44 -15.69
C GLY A 182 3.36 -8.10 -14.75
N LEU A 183 3.60 -8.14 -13.44
CA LEU A 183 2.68 -8.78 -12.50
C LEU A 183 1.37 -8.01 -12.39
N GLU A 184 0.28 -8.76 -12.42
CA GLU A 184 -1.07 -8.24 -12.21
C GLU A 184 -1.49 -8.57 -10.78
N VAL A 185 -1.69 -7.52 -9.97
CA VAL A 185 -2.11 -7.67 -8.57
C VAL A 185 -3.61 -7.40 -8.47
N PRO A 186 -4.46 -8.45 -8.38
CA PRO A 186 -5.90 -8.28 -8.26
C PRO A 186 -6.30 -7.92 -6.82
N PHE A 187 -7.24 -7.00 -6.71
CA PHE A 187 -7.91 -6.62 -5.47
C PHE A 187 -9.40 -6.91 -5.57
N SER A 188 -9.88 -7.83 -4.74
CA SER A 188 -11.28 -8.25 -4.66
C SER A 188 -11.95 -7.94 -3.33
N GLU A 189 -11.18 -7.56 -2.31
CA GLU A 189 -11.66 -7.29 -0.96
C GLU A 189 -10.79 -6.27 -0.24
N ILE A 190 -11.37 -5.62 0.77
CA ILE A 190 -10.67 -4.75 1.72
C ILE A 190 -10.77 -5.37 3.10
N LYS A 191 -9.64 -5.40 3.82
CA LYS A 191 -9.60 -5.90 5.19
C LYS A 191 -9.54 -4.76 6.18
N VAL A 192 -10.42 -4.82 7.18
CA VAL A 192 -10.46 -3.89 8.30
C VAL A 192 -10.06 -4.65 9.56
N ARG A 193 -8.97 -4.24 10.19
CA ARG A 193 -8.50 -4.82 11.46
C ARG A 193 -8.81 -3.86 12.61
N ILE A 194 -9.55 -4.33 13.61
CA ILE A 194 -9.82 -3.58 14.85
C ILE A 194 -9.45 -4.49 16.02
N GLY A 195 -8.35 -4.17 16.71
CA GLY A 195 -7.80 -5.07 17.73
C GLY A 195 -7.36 -6.41 17.13
N GLN A 196 -7.96 -7.51 17.61
CA GLN A 196 -7.71 -8.86 17.11
C GLN A 196 -8.67 -9.27 15.98
N ASP A 197 -9.74 -8.52 15.77
CA ASP A 197 -10.76 -8.86 14.78
C ASP A 197 -10.37 -8.35 13.40
N VAL A 198 -10.48 -9.22 12.38
CA VAL A 198 -10.26 -8.88 10.98
C VAL A 198 -11.55 -9.12 10.22
N THR A 199 -12.15 -8.05 9.70
CA THR A 199 -13.35 -8.11 8.87
C THR A 199 -12.97 -7.89 7.41
N ALA A 200 -13.37 -8.81 6.52
CA ALA A 200 -13.23 -8.65 5.08
C ALA A 200 -14.50 -8.02 4.47
N VAL A 201 -14.33 -7.03 3.62
CA VAL A 201 -15.39 -6.35 2.86
C VAL A 201 -15.13 -6.61 1.38
N ALA A 202 -15.95 -7.47 0.77
CA ALA A 202 -15.82 -7.79 -0.65
C ALA A 202 -16.15 -6.57 -1.52
N LEU A 203 -15.34 -6.35 -2.55
CA LEU A 203 -15.62 -5.36 -3.59
C LEU A 203 -16.63 -5.94 -4.58
N PRO A 204 -17.60 -5.14 -5.07
CA PRO A 204 -18.49 -5.57 -6.14
C PRO A 204 -17.72 -6.03 -7.39
N ALA A 205 -18.14 -7.13 -8.00
CA ALA A 205 -17.54 -7.60 -9.24
C ALA A 205 -17.73 -6.58 -10.37
N ALA A 206 -16.65 -6.28 -11.11
CA ALA A 206 -16.74 -5.37 -12.26
C ALA A 206 -17.80 -5.88 -13.26
N ARG A 207 -18.77 -5.03 -13.62
CA ARG A 207 -19.78 -5.38 -14.64
C ARG A 207 -19.06 -5.65 -15.97
N LYS A 208 -19.11 -6.89 -16.46
CA LYS A 208 -18.76 -7.18 -17.86
C LYS A 208 -19.76 -6.44 -18.74
N LYS A 209 -19.29 -5.52 -19.60
CA LYS A 209 -20.14 -5.02 -20.68
C LYS A 209 -20.51 -6.22 -21.54
N ALA A 210 -21.79 -6.59 -21.59
CA ALA A 210 -22.27 -7.56 -22.56
C ALA A 210 -21.89 -7.02 -23.95
N ALA A 211 -21.14 -7.80 -24.72
CA ALA A 211 -20.91 -7.49 -26.12
C ALA A 211 -22.29 -7.52 -26.79
N ILE A 212 -22.74 -6.35 -27.24
CA ILE A 212 -23.86 -6.26 -28.17
C ILE A 212 -23.26 -6.69 -29.51
N PHE A 213 -23.56 -7.91 -29.92
CA PHE A 213 -23.35 -8.38 -31.29
C PHE A 213 -24.41 -7.78 -32.21
#